data_AF-A0A2V6Q4E5-F1
#
_entry.id   AF-A0A2V6Q4E5-F1
#
_cell.length_a   1.000
_cell.length_b   1.000
_cell.length_c   1.000
_cell.angle_alpha   90.00
_cell.angle_beta   90.00
_cell.angle_gamma   90.00
#
_symmetry.space_group_name_H-M   'P 1'
#
loop_
_entity.id
_entity.type
_entity.pdbx_description
1 polymer ?
#
loop_
_entity_poly.entity_id
_entity_poly.type
_entity_poly.pdbx_seq_one_letter_code
_entity_poly.pdbx_strand_id
1 'polypeptide(L)'
;MDVPFVILHRLEELGLEQQELARAANVTESYISQLLTRRKAPPAPNRTDIYDRMDKFLKLPSGELAKLADLQRKEELKRELGDEPAPLFHEVRELILRKCNPERQKHVRAIFETQPFGELERLVTQTLLDVVKRVAKDELENDYWLRMVARLSRRSYEEMRVVVLEFLDTDIF
;
A
#
# COMPACT_ATOMS: atom_id res chain seq x y z
N MET A 1 1.01 20.74 -7.52
CA MET A 1 1.69 19.92 -8.54
C MET A 1 1.61 18.49 -8.06
N ASP A 2 1.23 17.54 -8.92
CA ASP A 2 1.01 16.15 -8.55
C ASP A 2 1.96 15.19 -9.24
N VAL A 3 2.10 13.98 -8.68
CA VAL A 3 2.95 12.91 -9.22
C VAL A 3 2.63 12.58 -10.69
N PRO A 4 1.37 12.42 -11.11
CA PRO A 4 1.03 12.18 -12.52
C PRO A 4 1.53 13.27 -13.47
N PHE A 5 1.39 14.54 -13.10
CA PHE A 5 1.83 15.66 -13.92
C PHE A 5 3.35 15.65 -14.13
N VAL A 6 4.13 15.43 -13.07
CA VAL A 6 5.60 15.37 -13.17
C VAL A 6 6.03 14.20 -14.06
N ILE A 7 5.42 13.03 -13.91
CA ILE A 7 5.76 11.87 -14.75
C ILE A 7 5.44 12.14 -16.22
N LEU A 8 4.23 12.63 -16.54
CA LEU A 8 3.82 12.92 -17.92
C LEU A 8 4.76 13.93 -18.57
N HIS A 9 5.07 15.03 -17.89
CA HIS A 9 5.97 16.05 -18.38
C HIS A 9 7.37 15.49 -18.68
N ARG A 10 7.92 14.66 -17.79
CA ARG A 10 9.25 14.05 -17.99
C ARG A 10 9.26 13.01 -19.10
N LEU A 11 8.19 12.24 -19.27
CA LEU A 11 8.07 11.31 -20.40
C LEU A 11 8.05 12.06 -21.74
N GLU A 12 7.31 13.16 -21.83
CA GLU A 12 7.28 14.01 -23.02
C GLU A 12 8.63 14.66 -23.32
N GLU A 13 9.29 15.25 -22.31
CA GLU A 13 10.62 15.87 -22.46
C GLU A 13 11.70 14.89 -22.91
N LEU A 14 11.63 13.64 -22.45
CA LEU A 14 12.62 12.62 -22.75
C LEU A 14 12.25 11.77 -23.97
N GLY A 15 11.05 11.94 -24.53
CA GLY A 15 10.53 11.13 -25.64
C GLY A 15 10.37 9.65 -25.27
N LEU A 16 9.96 9.37 -24.04
CA LEU A 16 9.83 8.01 -23.48
C LEU A 16 8.38 7.57 -23.41
N GLU A 17 8.15 6.27 -23.58
CA GLU A 17 6.80 5.68 -23.50
C GLU A 17 6.46 5.19 -22.08
N GLN A 18 5.16 5.14 -21.76
CA GLN A 18 4.67 4.59 -20.48
C GLN A 18 5.07 3.13 -20.29
N GLN A 19 5.15 2.36 -21.38
CA GLN A 19 5.58 0.96 -21.36
C GLN A 19 7.03 0.83 -20.86
N GLU A 20 7.91 1.76 -21.25
CA GLU A 20 9.31 1.75 -20.84
C GLU A 20 9.45 2.09 -19.35
N LEU A 21 8.66 3.07 -18.87
CA LEU A 21 8.58 3.40 -17.46
C LEU A 21 8.06 2.22 -16.62
N ALA A 22 7.04 1.50 -17.11
CA ALA A 22 6.49 0.33 -16.43
C ALA A 22 7.55 -0.78 -16.29
N ARG A 23 8.31 -1.05 -17.36
CA ARG A 23 9.45 -1.98 -17.33
C ARG A 23 10.53 -1.52 -16.36
N ALA A 24 10.88 -0.25 -16.34
CA ALA A 24 11.90 0.29 -15.43
C ALA A 24 11.48 0.21 -13.95
N ALA A 25 10.19 0.42 -13.66
CA ALA A 25 9.66 0.31 -12.31
C ALA A 25 9.28 -1.13 -11.90
N ASN A 26 9.46 -2.12 -12.79
CA ASN A 26 9.04 -3.52 -12.62
C ASN A 26 7.55 -3.65 -12.25
N VAL A 27 6.68 -2.90 -12.93
CA VAL A 27 5.22 -2.97 -12.76
C VAL A 27 4.53 -3.14 -14.11
N THR A 28 3.23 -3.41 -14.09
CA THR A 28 2.45 -3.52 -15.33
C THR A 28 2.22 -2.13 -15.94
N GLU A 29 2.10 -2.07 -17.27
CA GLU A 29 1.75 -0.83 -17.97
C GLU A 29 0.39 -0.29 -17.52
N SER A 30 -0.56 -1.20 -17.25
CA SER A 30 -1.88 -0.83 -16.70
C SER A 30 -1.76 -0.13 -15.34
N TYR A 31 -0.85 -0.56 -14.46
CA TYR A 31 -0.62 0.10 -13.18
C TYR A 31 -0.12 1.54 -13.37
N ILE A 32 0.85 1.76 -14.27
CA ILE A 32 1.31 3.11 -14.62
C ILE A 32 0.18 3.93 -15.21
N SER A 33 -0.59 3.39 -16.16
CA SER A 33 -1.73 4.08 -16.76
C SER A 33 -2.77 4.50 -15.70
N GLN A 34 -3.08 3.62 -14.73
CA GLN A 34 -4.01 3.94 -13.63
C GLN A 34 -3.48 5.05 -12.72
N LEU A 35 -2.16 5.07 -12.46
CA LEU A 35 -1.50 6.14 -11.70
C LEU A 35 -1.59 7.46 -12.47
N LEU A 36 -1.27 7.46 -13.76
CA LEU A 36 -1.26 8.68 -14.61
C LEU A 36 -2.67 9.24 -14.85
N THR A 37 -3.68 8.37 -14.91
CA THR A 37 -5.09 8.77 -15.08
C THR A 37 -5.78 9.15 -13.77
N ARG A 38 -5.06 9.16 -12.63
CA ARG A 38 -5.61 9.41 -11.29
C ARG A 38 -6.73 8.46 -10.89
N ARG A 39 -6.86 7.31 -11.55
CA ARG A 39 -7.79 6.24 -11.12
C ARG A 39 -7.33 5.58 -9.84
N LYS A 40 -6.04 5.72 -9.52
CA LYS A 40 -5.41 5.19 -8.33
C LYS A 40 -4.55 6.28 -7.68
N ALA A 41 -4.61 6.36 -6.35
CA ALA A 41 -3.76 7.26 -5.57
C ALA A 41 -2.28 6.87 -5.72
N PRO A 42 -1.35 7.85 -5.62
CA PRO A 42 0.06 7.54 -5.54
C PRO A 42 0.36 6.63 -4.34
N PRO A 43 1.14 5.54 -4.51
CA PRO A 43 1.49 4.66 -3.41
C PRO A 43 2.23 5.38 -2.27
N ALA A 44 2.16 4.85 -1.06
CA ALA A 44 2.85 5.41 0.09
C ALA A 44 4.39 5.36 -0.12
N PRO A 45 5.09 6.50 -0.03
CA PRO A 45 6.52 6.61 -0.35
C PRO A 45 7.44 5.73 0.47
N ASN A 46 7.14 5.56 1.76
CA ASN A 46 7.92 4.73 2.67
C ASN A 46 7.65 3.22 2.53
N ARG A 47 6.66 2.83 1.71
CA ARG A 47 6.19 1.45 1.60
C ARG A 47 6.51 0.81 0.26
N THR A 48 7.10 1.55 -0.69
CA THR A 48 7.38 1.06 -2.04
C THR A 48 8.74 1.56 -2.53
N ASP A 49 9.47 0.74 -3.29
CA ASP A 49 10.70 1.12 -3.98
C ASP A 49 10.43 1.69 -5.39
N ILE A 50 9.16 1.85 -5.75
CA ILE A 50 8.73 2.26 -7.08
C ILE A 50 9.21 3.66 -7.43
N TYR A 51 9.20 4.58 -6.46
CA TYR A 51 9.62 5.97 -6.67
C TYR A 51 11.10 6.07 -6.99
N ASP A 52 11.96 5.33 -6.29
CA ASP A 52 13.39 5.33 -6.58
C ASP A 52 13.70 4.84 -8.00
N ARG A 53 12.95 3.81 -8.45
CA ARG A 53 13.08 3.28 -9.82
C ARG A 53 12.61 4.27 -10.86
N MET A 54 11.47 4.93 -10.61
CA MET A 54 10.91 5.93 -11.50
C MET A 54 11.77 7.20 -11.56
N ASP A 55 12.23 7.71 -10.41
CA ASP A 55 13.14 8.87 -10.32
C ASP A 55 14.40 8.62 -11.14
N LYS A 56 15.01 7.43 -10.97
CA LYS A 56 16.21 7.03 -11.73
C LYS A 56 15.95 6.98 -13.24
N PHE A 57 14.81 6.42 -13.66
CA PHE A 57 14.46 6.31 -15.08
C PHE A 57 14.14 7.68 -15.71
N LEU A 58 13.41 8.54 -15.01
CA LEU A 58 13.00 9.88 -15.45
C LEU A 58 14.08 10.95 -15.23
N LYS A 59 15.27 10.55 -14.76
CA LYS A 59 16.40 11.44 -14.43
C LYS A 59 16.00 12.55 -13.47
N LEU A 60 15.20 12.22 -12.46
CA LEU A 60 14.83 13.11 -11.36
C LEU A 60 15.79 12.92 -10.18
N PRO A 61 16.01 13.96 -9.35
CA PRO A 61 16.54 13.80 -8.01
C PRO A 61 15.88 12.66 -7.23
N SER A 62 16.70 11.81 -6.60
CA SER A 62 16.19 10.70 -5.80
C SER A 62 15.29 11.19 -4.66
N GLY A 63 14.11 10.59 -4.56
CA GLY A 63 13.09 10.91 -3.58
C GLY A 63 12.21 12.10 -3.95
N GLU A 64 12.27 12.61 -5.19
CA GLU A 64 11.41 13.72 -5.62
C GLU A 64 9.95 13.27 -5.75
N LEU A 65 9.69 12.20 -6.50
CA LEU A 65 8.33 11.67 -6.63
C LEU A 65 7.78 11.18 -5.29
N ALA A 66 8.63 10.61 -4.45
CA ALA A 66 8.30 10.21 -3.08
C ALA A 66 7.80 11.41 -2.24
N LYS A 67 8.52 12.54 -2.24
CA LYS A 67 8.11 13.75 -1.51
C LYS A 67 6.78 14.31 -2.00
N LEU A 68 6.57 14.31 -3.32
CA LEU A 68 5.32 14.79 -3.91
C LEU A 68 4.14 13.89 -3.53
N ALA A 69 4.32 12.56 -3.61
CA ALA A 69 3.32 11.59 -3.18
C ALA A 69 2.94 11.75 -1.69
N ASP A 70 3.93 11.96 -0.82
CA ASP A 70 3.69 12.21 0.62
C ASP A 70 2.84 13.46 0.86
N LEU A 71 3.09 14.54 0.11
CA LEU A 71 2.31 15.78 0.21
C LEU A 71 0.88 15.57 -0.26
N GLN A 72 0.68 14.91 -1.41
CA GLN A 72 -0.64 14.60 -1.94
C GLN A 72 -1.46 13.73 -0.99
N ARG A 73 -0.85 12.67 -0.44
CA ARG A 73 -1.54 11.76 0.46
C ARG A 73 -1.94 12.43 1.77
N LYS A 74 -1.11 13.35 2.30
CA LYS A 74 -1.47 14.17 3.46
C LYS A 74 -2.62 15.15 3.16
N GLU A 75 -2.75 15.61 1.92
CA GLU A 75 -3.89 16.45 1.50
C GLU A 75 -5.16 15.63 1.29
N GLU A 76 -5.06 14.40 0.78
CA GLU A 76 -6.16 13.45 0.62
C GLU A 76 -6.69 12.97 1.98
N LEU A 77 -5.82 12.56 2.89
CA LEU A 77 -6.19 12.17 4.27
C LEU A 77 -6.87 13.31 5.05
N LYS A 78 -6.55 14.58 4.74
CA LYS A 78 -7.25 15.73 5.33
C LYS A 78 -8.66 15.92 4.76
N ARG A 79 -8.93 15.40 3.56
CA ARG A 79 -10.24 15.46 2.89
C ARG A 79 -11.11 14.23 3.22
N GLU A 80 -10.49 13.08 3.41
CA GLU A 80 -11.12 11.82 3.81
C GLU A 80 -11.21 11.71 5.34
N LEU A 81 -12.04 12.57 5.94
CA LEU A 81 -12.64 12.28 7.25
C LEU A 81 -14.09 11.87 6.98
N GLY A 82 -14.27 10.60 6.59
CA GLY A 82 -15.55 9.96 6.32
C GLY A 82 -15.71 8.66 7.09
N ASP A 83 -16.92 8.08 6.98
CA ASP A 83 -17.59 7.03 7.77
C ASP A 83 -16.76 6.14 8.74
N GLU A 84 -17.38 5.88 9.89
CA GLU A 84 -16.86 5.02 10.94
C GLU A 84 -16.62 3.60 10.40
N PRO A 85 -15.39 3.05 10.51
CA PRO A 85 -15.08 1.76 9.90
C PRO A 85 -15.92 0.64 10.51
N ALA A 86 -16.24 -0.37 9.70
CA ALA A 86 -17.01 -1.51 10.19
C ALA A 86 -16.23 -2.31 11.26
N PRO A 87 -16.93 -2.88 12.26
CA PRO A 87 -16.36 -3.85 13.21
C PRO A 87 -15.53 -4.95 12.55
N LEU A 88 -14.54 -5.49 13.28
CA LEU A 88 -13.91 -6.73 12.87
C LEU A 88 -14.92 -7.89 12.85
N PHE A 89 -14.66 -8.87 11.99
CA PHE A 89 -15.43 -10.10 11.92
C PHE A 89 -15.56 -10.74 13.31
N HIS A 90 -16.72 -11.35 13.56
CA HIS A 90 -17.06 -11.96 14.85
C HIS A 90 -16.00 -12.98 15.29
N GLU A 91 -15.50 -13.79 14.36
CA GLU A 91 -14.47 -14.79 14.58
C GLU A 91 -13.15 -14.19 15.06
N VAL A 92 -12.81 -12.99 14.56
CA VAL A 92 -11.61 -12.25 14.96
C VAL A 92 -11.78 -11.68 16.37
N ARG A 93 -12.95 -11.11 16.68
CA ARG A 93 -13.27 -10.64 18.03
C ARG A 93 -13.22 -11.77 19.06
N GLU A 94 -13.78 -12.93 18.73
CA GLU A 94 -13.70 -14.13 19.58
C GLU A 94 -12.26 -14.62 19.75
N LEU A 95 -11.45 -14.58 18.70
CA LEU A 95 -10.03 -14.92 18.81
C LEU A 95 -9.29 -13.97 19.74
N ILE A 96 -9.55 -12.66 19.66
CA ILE A 96 -8.95 -11.66 20.56
C ILE A 96 -9.36 -11.95 22.01
N LEU A 97 -10.64 -12.26 22.29
CA LEU A 97 -11.09 -12.62 23.63
C LEU A 97 -10.40 -13.88 24.16
N ARG A 98 -10.23 -14.91 23.34
CA ARG A 98 -9.52 -16.15 23.71
C ARG A 98 -8.05 -15.91 24.01
N LYS A 99 -7.40 -14.96 23.32
CA LYS A 99 -6.00 -14.60 23.53
C LYS A 99 -5.79 -13.61 24.68
N CYS A 100 -6.85 -12.93 25.11
CA CYS A 100 -6.81 -11.98 26.23
C CYS A 100 -6.62 -12.70 27.57
N ASN A 101 -6.05 -11.99 28.55
CA ASN A 101 -6.01 -12.45 29.93
C ASN A 101 -7.44 -12.72 30.44
N PRO A 102 -7.74 -13.91 31.02
CA PRO A 102 -9.06 -14.28 31.50
C PRO A 102 -9.74 -13.22 32.39
N GLU A 103 -8.98 -12.54 33.24
CA GLU A 103 -9.50 -11.52 34.16
C GLU A 103 -10.02 -10.27 33.43
N ARG A 104 -9.50 -10.00 32.22
CA ARG A 104 -9.85 -8.82 31.40
C ARG A 104 -10.86 -9.12 30.30
N GLN A 105 -11.24 -10.38 30.08
CA GLN A 105 -12.16 -10.76 28.99
C GLN A 105 -13.51 -10.03 29.05
N LYS A 106 -14.09 -9.88 30.24
CA LYS A 106 -15.36 -9.15 30.42
C LYS A 106 -15.25 -7.68 30.01
N HIS A 107 -14.12 -7.04 30.35
CA HIS A 107 -13.85 -5.65 29.99
C HIS A 107 -13.64 -5.50 28.47
N VAL A 108 -12.87 -6.40 27.86
CA VAL A 108 -12.63 -6.39 26.41
C VAL A 108 -13.91 -6.63 25.62
N ARG A 109 -14.80 -7.52 26.10
CA ARG A 109 -16.11 -7.74 25.48
C ARG A 109 -16.96 -6.46 25.50
N ALA A 110 -17.00 -5.77 26.63
CA ALA A 110 -17.72 -4.50 26.75
C ALA A 110 -17.18 -3.43 25.78
N ILE A 111 -15.86 -3.40 25.51
CA ILE A 111 -15.27 -2.51 24.51
C ILE A 111 -15.81 -2.82 23.11
N PHE A 112 -15.87 -4.08 22.69
CA PHE A 112 -16.38 -4.46 21.36
C PHE A 112 -17.87 -4.17 21.16
N GLU A 113 -18.66 -4.18 22.24
CA GLU A 113 -20.08 -3.86 22.23
C GLU A 113 -20.34 -2.35 22.18
N THR A 114 -19.46 -1.54 22.76
CA THR A 114 -19.60 -0.08 22.85
C THR A 114 -18.92 0.68 21.72
N GLN A 115 -17.86 0.13 21.13
CA GLN A 115 -17.06 0.79 20.10
C GLN A 115 -16.90 -0.12 18.87
N PRO A 116 -17.74 0.04 17.82
CA PRO A 116 -17.50 -0.61 16.55
C PRO A 116 -16.21 -0.07 15.92
N PHE A 117 -15.25 -0.95 15.63
CA PHE A 117 -13.91 -0.61 15.15
C PHE A 117 -13.20 0.48 15.99
N GLY A 118 -13.34 0.35 17.31
CA GLY A 118 -12.72 1.23 18.30
C GLY A 118 -11.21 1.07 18.41
N GLU A 119 -10.62 1.71 19.42
CA GLU A 119 -9.16 1.75 19.63
C GLU A 119 -8.52 0.35 19.67
N LEU A 120 -9.18 -0.61 20.32
CA LEU A 120 -8.66 -1.97 20.42
C LEU A 120 -8.62 -2.69 19.07
N GLU A 121 -9.68 -2.58 18.28
CA GLU A 121 -9.74 -3.22 16.96
C GLU A 121 -8.75 -2.56 15.99
N ARG A 122 -8.60 -1.23 16.06
CA ARG A 122 -7.57 -0.50 15.31
C ARG A 122 -6.17 -0.94 15.69
N LEU A 123 -5.88 -1.07 16.99
CA LEU A 123 -4.57 -1.51 17.47
C LEU A 123 -4.24 -2.93 16.99
N VAL A 124 -5.18 -3.86 17.10
CA VAL A 124 -4.98 -5.24 16.64
C VAL A 124 -4.75 -5.27 15.13
N THR A 125 -5.58 -4.56 14.36
CA THR A 125 -5.46 -4.49 12.90
C THR A 125 -4.13 -3.87 12.48
N GLN A 126 -3.75 -2.74 13.08
CA GLN A 126 -2.47 -2.07 12.83
C GLN A 126 -1.29 -3.00 13.12
N THR A 127 -1.32 -3.70 14.27
CA THR A 127 -0.23 -4.61 14.66
C THR A 127 -0.08 -5.76 13.68
N LEU A 128 -1.20 -6.38 13.26
CA LEU A 128 -1.17 -7.45 12.27
C LEU A 128 -0.66 -6.95 10.92
N LEU A 129 -1.15 -5.81 10.45
CA LEU A 129 -0.68 -5.20 9.21
C LEU A 129 0.80 -4.85 9.26
N ASP A 130 1.30 -4.31 10.37
CA ASP A 130 2.73 -3.98 10.51
C ASP A 130 3.62 -5.22 10.41
N VAL A 131 3.20 -6.34 11.01
CA VAL A 131 3.94 -7.60 10.89
C VAL A 131 3.93 -8.10 9.45
N VAL A 132 2.77 -8.15 8.81
CA VAL A 132 2.66 -8.65 7.44
C VAL A 132 3.35 -7.72 6.44
N LYS A 133 3.29 -6.40 6.61
CA LYS A 133 3.99 -5.43 5.75
C LYS A 133 5.50 -5.54 5.84
N ARG A 134 6.07 -5.85 7.00
CA ARG A 134 7.52 -6.12 7.12
C ARG A 134 7.90 -7.33 6.29
N VAL A 135 7.19 -8.45 6.45
CA VAL A 135 7.42 -9.66 5.65
C VAL A 135 7.24 -9.37 4.15
N ALA A 136 6.17 -8.68 3.78
CA ALA A 136 5.91 -8.34 2.38
C ALA A 136 7.00 -7.44 1.78
N LYS A 137 7.62 -6.56 2.57
CA LYS A 137 8.75 -5.73 2.12
C LYS A 137 10.00 -6.57 1.88
N ASP A 138 10.32 -7.47 2.80
CA ASP A 138 11.47 -8.38 2.65
C ASP A 138 11.29 -9.29 1.41
N GLU A 139 10.07 -9.78 1.18
CA GLU A 139 9.75 -10.61 0.01
C GLU A 139 9.68 -9.82 -1.30
N LEU A 140 9.38 -8.51 -1.26
CA LEU A 140 9.40 -7.63 -2.44
C LEU A 140 10.83 -7.47 -2.99
N GLU A 141 11.85 -7.57 -2.14
CA GLU A 141 13.27 -7.54 -2.50
C GLU A 141 13.77 -8.92 -3.00
N ASN A 142 12.98 -9.98 -2.81
CA ASN A 142 13.32 -11.35 -3.18
C ASN A 142 12.76 -11.75 -4.55
N ASP A 143 13.55 -11.50 -5.61
CA ASP A 143 13.18 -11.82 -6.99
C ASP A 143 12.85 -13.30 -7.22
N TYR A 144 13.50 -14.22 -6.52
CA TYR A 144 13.22 -15.65 -6.63
C TYR A 144 11.82 -15.97 -6.08
N TRP A 145 11.51 -15.47 -4.89
CA TRP A 145 10.22 -15.68 -4.26
C TRP A 145 9.08 -15.08 -5.09
N LEU A 146 9.23 -13.84 -5.57
CA LEU A 146 8.25 -13.18 -6.42
C LEU A 146 7.95 -14.01 -7.69
N ARG A 147 8.98 -14.52 -8.36
CA ARG A 147 8.81 -15.37 -9.56
C ARG A 147 8.16 -16.71 -9.23
N MET A 148 8.47 -17.29 -8.08
CA MET A 148 7.87 -18.55 -7.64
C MET A 148 6.37 -18.38 -7.34
N VAL A 149 5.99 -17.36 -6.56
CA VAL A 149 4.60 -17.07 -6.22
C VAL A 149 3.80 -16.61 -7.44
N ALA A 150 4.42 -15.85 -8.35
CA ALA A 150 3.83 -15.51 -9.65
C ALA A 150 3.44 -16.77 -10.44
N ARG A 151 4.33 -17.75 -10.55
CA ARG A 151 4.05 -19.02 -11.23
C ARG A 151 2.92 -19.82 -10.56
N LEU A 152 2.94 -19.93 -9.24
CA LEU A 152 1.91 -20.66 -8.47
C LEU A 152 0.52 -20.03 -8.64
N SER A 153 0.46 -18.70 -8.72
CA SER A 153 -0.77 -17.93 -8.91
C SER A 153 -1.15 -17.72 -10.39
N ARG A 154 -0.37 -18.27 -11.33
CA ARG A 154 -0.53 -18.08 -12.79
C ARG A 154 -0.53 -16.60 -13.21
N ARG A 155 0.32 -15.81 -12.57
CA ARG A 155 0.55 -14.39 -12.85
C ARG A 155 1.95 -14.15 -13.42
N SER A 156 2.14 -13.02 -14.10
CA SER A 156 3.48 -12.53 -14.43
C SER A 156 4.22 -12.03 -13.19
N TYR A 157 5.52 -11.83 -13.32
CA TYR A 157 6.33 -11.25 -12.24
C TYR A 157 5.86 -9.84 -11.91
N GLU A 158 5.57 -9.04 -12.93
CA GLU A 158 5.11 -7.66 -12.81
C GLU A 158 3.72 -7.59 -12.15
N GLU A 159 2.82 -8.51 -12.50
CA GLU A 159 1.50 -8.63 -11.87
C GLU A 159 1.61 -9.00 -10.39
N MET A 160 2.46 -9.98 -10.05
CA MET A 160 2.68 -10.37 -8.66
C MET A 160 3.30 -9.22 -7.86
N ARG A 161 4.26 -8.52 -8.45
CA ARG A 161 4.92 -7.39 -7.81
C ARG A 161 3.95 -6.23 -7.56
N VAL A 162 3.04 -5.95 -8.50
CA VAL A 162 1.95 -4.97 -8.31
C VAL A 162 1.05 -5.37 -7.13
N VAL A 163 0.69 -6.64 -6.98
CA VAL A 163 -0.13 -7.11 -5.85
C VAL A 163 0.55 -6.86 -4.51
N VAL A 164 1.86 -7.14 -4.41
CA VAL A 164 2.61 -6.91 -3.17
C VAL A 164 2.74 -5.41 -2.88
N LEU A 165 2.97 -4.58 -3.90
CA LEU A 165 2.99 -3.11 -3.76
C LEU A 165 1.64 -2.56 -3.31
N GLU A 166 0.53 -3.07 -3.84
CA GLU A 166 -0.83 -2.71 -3.42
C GLU A 166 -1.12 -3.08 -1.97
N PHE A 167 -0.68 -4.27 -1.56
CA PHE A 167 -0.80 -4.68 -0.18
C PHE A 167 0.00 -3.77 0.77
N LEU A 168 1.24 -3.42 0.38
CA LEU A 168 2.07 -2.50 1.16
C LEU A 168 1.42 -1.11 1.29
N ASP A 169 0.70 -0.66 0.26
CA ASP A 169 0.02 0.63 0.25
C ASP A 169 -1.28 0.69 1.07
N THR A 170 -1.84 -0.46 1.46
CA THR A 170 -3.10 -0.53 2.23
C THR A 170 -2.96 0.18 3.57
N ASP A 171 -3.93 1.02 3.94
CA ASP A 171 -4.00 1.67 5.26
C ASP A 171 -5.30 1.30 5.99
N ILE A 172 -5.35 1.54 7.30
CA ILE A 172 -6.55 1.33 8.14
C ILE A 172 -7.35 2.62 8.34
N PHE A 173 -6.99 3.68 7.60
CA PHE A 173 -7.57 5.01 7.63
C PHE A 173 -7.83 5.50 6.21
#